data_AF-X0ZIK0-F1
#
_entry.id   AF-X0ZIK0-F1
#
_cell.length_a   1.000
_cell.length_b   1.000
_cell.length_c   1.000
_cell.angle_alpha   90.00
_cell.angle_beta   90.00
_cell.angle_gamma   90.00
#
_symmetry.space_group_name_H-M   'P 1'
#
loop_
_entity.id
_entity.type
_entity.pdbx_description
1 polymer ?
#
loop_
_entity_poly.entity_id
_entity_poly.type
_entity_poly.pdbx_seq_one_letter_code
_entity_poly.pdbx_strand_id
1 'polypeptide(L)' 'SSDAFLEEFKKADLIISKGQGNFETLDKTGANIFFLLMAKCEKIARELGVKHSDIVFAESKARTGKSNAVSKNQ' A
#
# COMPACT_ATOMS: atom_id res chain seq x y z
N SER A 1 -19.53 1.51 5.44
CA SER A 1 -18.97 0.42 4.62
C SER A 1 -19.89 -0.77 4.69
N SER A 2 -19.95 -1.61 3.65
CA SER A 2 -20.70 -2.87 3.72
C SER A 2 -19.94 -3.88 4.58
N ASP A 3 -20.65 -4.63 5.43
CA ASP A 3 -20.04 -5.69 6.25
C ASP A 3 -19.39 -6.77 5.38
N ALA A 4 -20.03 -7.13 4.25
CA ALA A 4 -19.47 -8.09 3.30
C ALA A 4 -18.13 -7.61 2.72
N PHE A 5 -17.99 -6.31 2.45
CA PHE A 5 -16.72 -5.74 1.98
C PHE A 5 -15.64 -5.80 3.06
N LEU A 6 -15.97 -5.44 4.30
CA LEU A 6 -15.01 -5.45 5.40
C LEU A 6 -14.53 -6.87 5.72
N GLU A 7 -15.42 -7.85 5.64
CA GLU A 7 -15.09 -9.26 5.82
C GLU A 7 -14.12 -9.75 4.73
N GLU A 8 -14.41 -9.45 3.46
CA GLU A 8 -13.52 -9.82 2.36
C GLU A 8 -12.16 -9.11 2.44
N PHE A 9 -12.18 -7.81 2.73
CA PHE A 9 -10.96 -7.00 2.88
C PHE A 9 -10.05 -7.54 3.99
N LYS A 10 -10.61 -8.01 5.11
CA LYS A 10 -9.84 -8.59 6.23
C LYS A 10 -9.31 -9.99 5.91
N LYS A 11 -10.00 -10.77 5.08
CA LYS A 11 -9.65 -12.15 4.73
C LYS A 11 -8.68 -12.25 3.56
N ALA A 12 -8.60 -11.21 2.72
CA ALA A 12 -7.76 -11.22 1.54
C ALA A 12 -6.28 -11.45 1.87
N ASP A 13 -5.68 -12.46 1.24
CA ASP A 13 -4.24 -12.73 1.35
C ASP A 13 -3.40 -11.59 0.75
N LEU A 14 -3.92 -10.93 -0.29
CA LEU A 14 -3.29 -9.84 -1.02
C LEU A 14 -4.35 -8.87 -1.54
N ILE A 15 -4.08 -7.56 -1.42
CA ILE A 15 -4.94 -6.50 -1.93
C ILE A 15 -4.15 -5.66 -2.94
N ILE A 16 -4.72 -5.46 -4.13
CA ILE A 16 -4.23 -4.47 -5.10
C ILE A 16 -5.17 -3.27 -5.04
N SER A 17 -4.69 -2.17 -4.46
CA SER A 17 -5.48 -0.96 -4.29
C SER A 17 -5.08 0.11 -5.30
N LYS A 18 -6.05 0.64 -6.05
CA LYS A 18 -5.78 1.55 -7.17
C LYS A 18 -6.04 3.01 -6.83
N GLY A 19 -5.16 3.89 -7.27
CA GLY A 19 -5.32 5.34 -7.17
C GLY A 19 -4.83 5.94 -5.86
N GLN A 20 -4.62 7.26 -5.89
CA GLN A 20 -3.97 8.02 -4.83
C GLN A 20 -4.79 8.09 -3.52
N GLY A 21 -6.11 8.30 -3.62
CA GLY A 21 -6.96 8.39 -2.41
C GLY A 21 -6.98 7.09 -1.60
N ASN A 22 -6.80 5.94 -2.27
CA ASN A 22 -6.67 4.66 -1.60
C ASN A 22 -5.31 4.52 -0.90
N PHE A 23 -4.22 4.99 -1.52
CA PHE A 23 -2.91 5.05 -0.86
C PHE A 23 -2.97 5.93 0.40
N GLU A 24 -3.54 7.13 0.29
CA GLU A 24 -3.64 8.08 1.40
C GLU A 24 -4.41 7.55 2.62
N THR A 25 -5.39 6.68 2.39
CA THR A 25 -6.26 6.13 3.44
C THR A 25 -5.82 4.77 3.97
N LEU A 26 -5.21 3.93 3.12
CA LEU A 26 -4.96 2.52 3.44
C LEU A 26 -3.50 2.20 3.78
N ASP A 27 -2.53 3.06 3.43
CA ASP A 27 -1.08 2.76 3.60
C ASP A 27 -0.65 2.47 5.04
N LYS A 28 -1.46 2.90 6.02
CA LYS A 28 -1.20 2.74 7.46
C LYS A 28 -2.04 1.63 8.12
N THR A 29 -2.86 0.90 7.38
CA THR A 29 -3.80 -0.09 7.94
C THR A 29 -3.11 -1.39 8.38
N GLY A 30 -1.88 -1.65 7.92
CA GLY A 30 -1.15 -2.88 8.23
C GLY A 30 -1.60 -4.12 7.46
N ALA A 31 -2.60 -3.98 6.58
CA ALA A 31 -3.03 -5.03 5.67
C ALA A 31 -1.99 -5.28 4.56
N ASN A 32 -2.03 -6.46 3.93
CA ASN A 32 -1.15 -6.80 2.82
C ASN A 32 -1.60 -6.13 1.51
N ILE A 33 -1.25 -4.85 1.37
CA ILE A 33 -1.69 -4.02 0.25
C ILE A 33 -0.51 -3.62 -0.63
N PHE A 34 -0.71 -3.74 -1.94
CA PHE A 34 0.08 -3.08 -2.98
C PHE A 34 -0.75 -2.00 -3.65
N PHE A 35 -0.14 -0.87 -3.94
CA PHE A 35 -0.77 0.28 -4.55
C PHE A 35 -0.33 0.43 -6.00
N LEU A 36 -1.31 0.56 -6.90
CA LEU A 36 -1.09 0.98 -8.27
C LEU A 36 -1.68 2.39 -8.45
N LEU A 37 -0.83 3.40 -8.55
CA LEU A 37 -1.29 4.80 -8.61
C LEU A 37 -0.40 5.66 -9.50
N MET A 38 -0.89 6.85 -9.81
CA MET A 38 -0.10 7.95 -10.35
C MET A 38 0.12 8.98 -9.24
N ALA A 39 1.34 9.45 -9.05
CA ALA A 39 1.65 10.52 -8.09
C ALA A 39 1.19 11.88 -8.66
N LYS A 40 -0.10 12.21 -8.49
CA LYS A 40 -0.74 13.40 -9.09
C LYS A 40 -0.41 14.70 -8.37
N CYS A 41 0.24 14.63 -7.21
CA CYS A 41 0.67 15.81 -6.49
C CYS A 41 2.04 15.61 -5.85
N GLU A 42 2.73 16.73 -5.70
CA GLU A 42 4.06 16.85 -5.10
C GLU A 42 4.18 16.23 -3.70
N LYS A 43 3.10 16.27 -2.90
CA LYS A 43 3.06 15.63 -1.58
C LYS A 43 3.25 14.12 -1.69
N ILE A 44 2.50 13.48 -2.59
CA ILE A 44 2.54 12.02 -2.79
C ILE A 44 3.82 11.60 -3.51
N ALA A 45 4.28 12.40 -4.47
CA ALA A 45 5.57 12.16 -5.12
C ALA A 45 6.72 12.12 -4.10
N ARG A 46 6.79 13.12 -3.19
CA ARG A 46 7.76 13.14 -2.08
C ARG A 46 7.59 11.97 -1.12
N GLU A 47 6.34 11.66 -0.76
CA GLU A 47 6.06 10.56 0.17
C GLU A 47 6.46 9.19 -0.39
N LEU A 48 6.37 9.00 -1.70
CA LEU A 48 6.78 7.78 -2.39
C LEU A 48 8.23 7.81 -2.89
N GLY A 49 8.92 8.96 -2.81
CA GLY A 49 10.28 9.11 -3.33
C GLY A 49 10.38 9.06 -4.85
N VAL A 50 9.33 9.49 -5.56
CA VAL A 50 9.22 9.47 -7.04
C VAL A 50 9.00 10.88 -7.60
N LYS A 51 8.95 11.02 -8.92
CA LYS A 51 8.63 12.31 -9.58
C LYS A 51 7.12 12.50 -9.69
N HIS A 52 6.71 13.77 -9.80
CA HIS A 52 5.34 14.11 -10.15
C HIS A 52 4.93 13.43 -11.48
N SER A 53 3.70 12.93 -11.54
CA SER A 53 3.12 12.15 -12.65
C SER A 53 3.71 10.75 -12.88
N ASP A 54 4.68 10.28 -12.09
CA ASP A 54 5.14 8.89 -12.20
C ASP A 54 3.99 7.92 -11.90
N ILE A 55 3.94 6.83 -12.67
CA ILE A 55 3.09 5.67 -12.39
C ILE A 55 3.89 4.73 -11.49
N VAL A 56 3.32 4.39 -10.34
CA VAL A 56 3.99 3.70 -9.26
C VAL A 56 3.27 2.41 -8.93
N PHE A 57 4.05 1.34 -8.74
CA PHE A 57 3.63 0.13 -8.04
C PHE A 57 4.41 0.04 -6.72
N ALA A 58 3.72 0.23 -5.59
CA ALA A 58 4.35 0.34 -4.27
C ALA A 58 3.71 -0.60 -3.25
N GLU A 59 4.52 -1.18 -2.37
CA GLU A 59 4.05 -1.93 -1.21
C GLU A 59 3.65 -0.97 -0.08
N SER A 60 2.66 -1.34 0.74
CA SER A 60 2.30 -0.60 1.95
C SER A 60 3.48 -0.47 2.93
N LYS A 61 3.69 0.76 3.42
CA LYS A 61 4.75 1.09 4.40
C LYS A 61 4.57 0.39 5.74
N ALA A 62 3.31 0.14 6.13
CA ALA A 62 2.99 -0.57 7.37
C ALA A 62 3.49 -2.03 7.39
N ARG A 63 3.79 -2.62 6.21
CA ARG A 63 4.48 -3.92 6.12
C ARG A 63 5.99 -3.82 6.09
N THR A 64 6.57 -2.83 5.43
CA THR A 64 8.03 -2.73 5.23
C THR A 64 8.79 -2.60 6.56
N GLY A 65 8.16 -2.05 7.60
CA GLY A 65 8.69 -2.01 8.97
C GLY A 65 8.57 -3.33 9.76
N LYS A 66 7.90 -4.36 9.24
CA LYS A 66 7.72 -5.69 9.88
C LYS A 66 8.59 -6.78 9.27
N SER A 67 9.40 -6.46 8.26
CA SER A 67 10.33 -7.41 7.63
C SER A 67 11.56 -7.62 8.51
N ASN A 68 11.43 -8.45 9.56
CA ASN A 68 12.48 -9.32 10.10
C ASN A 68 11.91 -10.32 11.12
N ALA A 69 11.46 -11.48 10.64
CA ALA A 69 11.49 -12.75 11.37
C ALA A 69 11.44 -13.95 10.37
N VAL A 70 12.30 -13.94 9.37
CA VAL A 70 12.72 -15.18 8.69
C VAL A 70 14.24 -15.17 8.73
N SER A 71 14.81 -16.08 9.52
CA SER A 71 16.24 -16.34 9.62
C SER A 71 16.87 -16.34 8.23
N LYS A 72 17.82 -15.43 8.00
CA LYS A 72 18.86 -15.65 7.00
C LYS A 72 19.70 -16.82 7.49
N ASN A 73 19.51 -17.98 6.88
CA ASN A 73 20.41 -19.10 6.97
C ASN A 73 20.86 -19.44 5.55
N GLN A 74 21.81 -18.65 5.06
CA GLN A 74 22.89 -19.02 4.12
C GLN A 74 23.72 -17.78 3.80
#